data_AF-A0AAV0QZ50-F1
#
_entry.id   AF-A0AAV0QZ50-F1
#
_cell.length_a   1.000
_cell.length_b   1.000
_cell.length_c   1.000
_cell.angle_alpha   90.00
_cell.angle_beta   90.00
_cell.angle_gamma   90.00
#
_symmetry.space_group_name_H-M   'P 1'
#
loop_
_entity.id
_entity.type
_entity.pdbx_description
1 polymer ?
#
loop_
_entity_poly.entity_id
_entity_poly.type
_entity_poly.pdbx_seq_one_letter_code
_entity_poly.pdbx_strand_id
1 'polypeptide(L)'
;MLEMREHIGREKWIAIEKAKILRERLRWCYRVEGVNHHQKCRHLVEEYLESPCPLFFQLGTPSSSRGSGTTRRFGGFGFWLRRGELSAG
;
A
#
# COMPACT_ATOMS: atom_id res chain seq x y z
N MET A 1 -14.58 21.38 22.76
CA MET A 1 -13.29 21.13 22.04
C MET A 1 -12.71 19.74 22.29
N LEU A 2 -12.87 19.13 23.47
CA LEU A 2 -12.43 17.75 23.75
C LEU A 2 -13.28 16.68 23.05
N GLU A 3 -14.61 16.85 23.04
CA GLU A 3 -15.55 15.89 22.45
C GLU A 3 -15.24 15.58 20.97
N MET A 4 -14.95 16.61 20.16
CA MET A 4 -14.59 16.43 18.75
C MET A 4 -13.33 15.56 18.58
N ARG A 5 -12.34 15.68 19.47
CA ARG A 5 -11.12 14.86 19.43
C ARG A 5 -11.42 13.40 19.76
N GLU A 6 -12.32 13.15 20.72
CA GLU A 6 -12.76 11.80 21.06
C GLU A 6 -13.55 11.14 19.93
N HIS A 7 -14.43 11.89 19.27
CA HIS A 7 -15.15 11.42 18.08
C HIS A 7 -14.19 11.02 16.95
N ILE A 8 -13.22 11.89 16.63
CA ILE A 8 -12.20 11.60 15.62
C ILE A 8 -11.36 10.38 16.02
N GLY A 9 -11.03 10.24 17.31
CA GLY A 9 -10.33 9.08 17.83
C GLY A 9 -11.12 7.79 17.59
N ARG A 10 -12.41 7.77 17.94
CA ARG A 10 -13.30 6.62 17.73
C ARG A 10 -13.40 6.23 16.26
N GLU A 11 -13.57 7.19 15.35
CA GLU A 11 -13.66 6.91 13.91
C GLU A 11 -12.38 6.27 13.35
N LYS A 12 -11.22 6.76 13.81
CA LYS A 12 -9.92 6.17 13.44
C LYS A 12 -9.79 4.74 13.92
N TRP A 13 -10.20 4.46 15.17
CA TRP A 13 -10.23 3.09 15.70
C TRP A 13 -11.21 2.19 14.93
N ILE A 14 -12.40 2.70 14.57
CA ILE A 14 -13.36 1.97 13.74
C ILE A 14 -12.75 1.61 12.38
N ALA A 15 -12.02 2.53 11.76
CA ALA A 15 -11.37 2.27 10.48
C ALA A 15 -10.28 1.19 10.57
N ILE A 16 -9.50 1.18 11.66
CA ILE A 16 -8.51 0.13 11.93
C ILE A 16 -9.18 -1.22 12.13
N GLU A 17 -10.29 -1.27 12.89
CA GLU A 17 -11.00 -2.52 13.15
C GLU A 17 -11.64 -3.08 11.87
N LYS A 18 -12.18 -2.21 11.00
CA LYS A 18 -12.65 -2.59 9.66
C LYS A 18 -11.52 -3.24 8.83
N ALA A 19 -10.32 -2.68 8.85
CA ALA A 19 -9.17 -3.25 8.14
C ALA A 19 -8.78 -4.65 8.68
N LYS A 20 -8.92 -4.90 9.98
CA LYS A 20 -8.69 -6.23 10.57
C LYS A 20 -9.73 -7.25 10.08
N ILE A 21 -11.00 -6.87 10.04
CA ILE A 21 -12.09 -7.71 9.53
C ILE A 21 -11.82 -8.09 8.06
N LEU A 22 -11.46 -7.10 7.23
CA LEU A 22 -11.11 -7.35 5.82
C LEU A 22 -9.95 -8.33 5.68
N ARG A 23 -8.90 -8.20 6.50
CA ARG A 23 -7.76 -9.13 6.51
C ARG A 23 -8.18 -10.57 6.81
N GLU A 24 -9.08 -10.76 7.77
CA GLU A 24 -9.58 -12.09 8.13
C GLU A 24 -10.45 -12.69 7.03
N ARG A 25 -11.35 -11.89 6.45
CA ARG A 25 -12.17 -12.29 5.29
C ARG A 25 -11.31 -12.66 4.08
N LEU A 26 -10.24 -11.92 3.86
CA LEU A 26 -9.27 -12.18 2.81
C LEU A 26 -8.57 -13.53 3.04
N ARG A 27 -8.04 -13.76 4.25
CA ARG A 27 -7.45 -15.06 4.63
C ARG A 27 -8.41 -16.22 4.41
N TRP A 28 -9.69 -16.03 4.75
CA TRP A 28 -10.73 -17.03 4.50
C TRP A 28 -10.96 -17.26 3.00
N CYS A 29 -11.07 -16.19 2.21
CA CYS A 29 -11.24 -16.27 0.75
C CYS A 29 -10.10 -17.07 0.09
N TYR A 30 -8.85 -16.80 0.47
CA TYR A 30 -7.69 -17.56 -0.01
C TYR A 30 -7.75 -19.04 0.39
N ARG A 31 -8.27 -19.35 1.58
CA ARG A 31 -8.42 -20.74 2.06
C ARG A 31 -9.52 -21.50 1.30
N VAL A 32 -10.62 -20.84 0.97
CA VAL A 32 -11.79 -21.48 0.33
C VAL A 32 -11.61 -21.62 -1.18
N GLU A 33 -11.14 -20.57 -1.86
CA GLU A 33 -11.10 -20.54 -3.32
C GLU A 33 -9.89 -21.27 -3.92
N GLY A 34 -8.83 -21.50 -3.14
CA GLY A 34 -7.62 -22.17 -3.61
C GLY A 34 -7.07 -21.51 -4.87
N VAL A 35 -6.99 -22.23 -5.98
CA VAL A 35 -6.44 -21.74 -7.25
C VAL A 35 -7.23 -20.55 -7.83
N ASN A 36 -8.51 -20.39 -7.52
CA ASN A 36 -9.35 -19.32 -8.08
C ASN A 36 -9.29 -17.99 -7.30
N HIS A 37 -8.39 -17.88 -6.31
CA HIS A 37 -8.28 -16.67 -5.49
C HIS A 37 -7.95 -15.41 -6.30
N HIS A 38 -7.31 -15.55 -7.47
CA HIS A 38 -6.89 -14.42 -8.31
C HIS A 38 -8.06 -13.61 -8.87
N GLN A 39 -9.17 -14.27 -9.21
CA GLN A 39 -10.34 -13.59 -9.77
C GLN A 39 -11.32 -13.21 -8.67
N LYS A 40 -11.59 -14.15 -7.75
CA LYS A 40 -12.63 -13.96 -6.74
C LYS A 40 -12.18 -13.14 -5.54
N CYS A 41 -10.93 -13.24 -5.07
CA CYS A 41 -10.49 -12.48 -3.89
C CYS A 41 -9.93 -11.09 -4.23
N ARG A 42 -9.83 -10.72 -5.51
CA ARG A 42 -9.23 -9.45 -5.95
C ARG A 42 -9.89 -8.21 -5.35
N HIS A 43 -11.22 -8.15 -5.36
CA HIS A 43 -11.97 -7.02 -4.82
C HIS A 43 -11.71 -6.81 -3.32
N LEU A 44 -11.58 -7.91 -2.55
CA LEU A 44 -11.24 -7.85 -1.13
C LEU A 44 -9.82 -7.33 -0.91
N VAL A 45 -8.88 -7.67 -1.80
CA VAL A 45 -7.49 -7.16 -1.74
C VAL A 45 -7.47 -5.66 -2.00
N GLU A 46 -8.18 -5.19 -3.03
CA GLU A 46 -8.27 -3.77 -3.37
C GLU A 46 -8.85 -2.97 -2.18
N GLU A 47 -9.96 -3.45 -1.59
CA GLU A 47 -10.57 -2.81 -0.41
C GLU A 47 -9.64 -2.81 0.81
N TYR A 48 -8.92 -3.91 1.05
CA TYR A 48 -7.95 -3.99 2.14
C TYR A 48 -6.75 -3.05 1.95
N LEU A 49 -6.27 -2.87 0.71
CA LEU A 49 -5.18 -1.95 0.39
C LEU A 49 -5.58 -0.48 0.50
N GLU A 50 -6.85 -0.16 0.23
CA GLU A 50 -7.41 1.18 0.42
C GLU A 50 -7.69 1.49 1.90
N SER A 51 -7.93 0.46 2.70
CA SER A 51 -8.18 0.63 4.14
C SER A 51 -6.94 1.15 4.90
N PRO A 52 -7.14 1.99 5.93
CA PRO A 52 -6.03 2.53 6.70
C PRO A 52 -5.29 1.42 7.46
N CYS A 53 -4.06 1.14 7.04
CA CYS A 53 -3.20 0.18 7.72
C CYS A 53 -2.80 0.71 9.11
N PRO A 54 -2.85 -0.11 10.18
CA PRO A 54 -2.48 0.30 11.53
C PRO A 54 -1.00 0.74 11.64
N LEU A 55 -0.10 0.18 10.82
CA LEU A 55 1.31 0.61 10.74
C LEU A 55 1.46 2.05 10.21
N PHE A 56 0.54 2.50 9.37
CA PHE A 56 0.54 3.84 8.79
C PHE A 56 0.05 4.89 9.80
N PHE A 57 -0.74 4.48 10.79
CA PHE A 57 -1.24 5.36 11.84
C PHE A 57 -0.14 5.79 12.83
N GLN A 58 0.87 4.93 13.06
CA GLN A 58 1.98 5.23 13.99
C GLN A 58 3.09 6.09 13.37
N LEU A 59 3.29 6.01 12.04
CA LEU A 59 4.37 6.72 11.36
C LEU A 59 3.96 8.10 10.82
N GLY A 60 2.68 8.45 10.90
CA GLY A 60 2.12 9.57 10.16
C GLY A 60 2.04 9.21 8.68
N THR A 61 0.94 9.59 8.03
CA THR A 61 0.82 9.42 6.57
C THR A 61 1.99 10.12 5.88
N PRO A 62 2.80 9.46 5.04
CA PRO A 62 3.40 10.16 3.92
C PRO A 62 2.22 10.73 3.15
N SER A 63 2.07 12.05 3.18
CA SER A 63 1.27 12.75 2.18
C SER A 63 1.66 12.14 0.84
N SER A 64 0.67 11.69 0.09
CA SER A 64 0.80 11.19 -1.26
C SER A 64 1.28 12.31 -2.20
N SER A 65 2.51 12.80 -2.03
CA SER A 65 3.27 13.30 -3.15
C SER A 65 3.74 12.04 -3.87
N ARG A 66 2.94 11.62 -4.85
CA ARG A 66 3.43 10.87 -6.00
C ARG A 66 4.45 11.80 -6.68
N GLY A 67 5.65 11.88 -6.10
CA GLY A 67 6.75 12.66 -6.61
C GLY A 67 7.20 12.02 -7.92
N SER A 68 6.90 12.70 -9.02
CA SER A 68 7.58 12.52 -10.29
C SER A 68 9.08 12.33 -10.04
N GLY A 69 9.65 11.27 -10.60
CA GLY A 69 11.04 10.87 -10.39
C GLY A 69 12.00 12.05 -10.43
N THR A 70 12.49 12.44 -9.25
CA THR A 70 13.72 13.19 -9.11
C THR A 70 14.78 12.16 -8.81
N THR A 71 15.55 11.83 -9.86
CA THR A 71 16.83 11.15 -9.74
C THR A 71 17.63 11.81 -8.62
N ARG A 72 17.76 11.15 -7.47
CA ARG A 72 18.77 11.50 -6.48
C ARG A 72 20.12 11.28 -7.15
N ARG A 73 20.67 12.37 -7.67
CA ARG A 73 22.06 12.48 -8.09
C ARG A 73 22.90 12.37 -6.82
N PHE A 74 23.19 11.14 -6.38
CA PHE A 74 24.35 10.92 -5.53
C PHE A 74 25.56 11.28 -6.38
N GLY A 75 26.25 12.34 -5.98
CA GLY A 75 27.49 12.77 -6.60
C GLY A 75 28.53 11.66 -6.55
N GLY A 76 29.32 11.60 -7.62
CA GLY A 76 30.62 10.93 -7.64
C GLY A 76 30.56 9.41 -7.73
N PHE A 77 30.39 8.88 -8.94
CA PHE A 77 31.40 8.07 -9.64
C PHE A 77 30.80 7.71 -11.00
N GLY A 78 31.42 8.21 -12.05
CA GLY A 78 30.93 8.07 -13.42
C GLY A 78 30.96 6.63 -13.88
N PHE A 79 29.80 6.10 -14.25
CA PHE A 79 29.70 5.02 -15.22
C PHE A 79 28.53 5.30 -16.14
N TRP A 80 28.74 6.28 -17.03
CA TRP A 80 27.96 6.38 -18.25
C TRP A 80 28.41 5.24 -19.15
N LEU A 81 27.69 4.11 -19.17
CA LEU A 81 27.63 3.32 -20.38
C LEU A 81 26.19 3.09 -20.78
N ARG A 82 25.96 3.52 -22.02
CA ARG A 82 24.72 3.86 -22.68
C ARG A 82 23.94 2.58 -23.02
N ARG A 83 22.61 2.75 -23.10
CA ARG A 83 21.63 1.86 -23.71
C ARG A 83 22.18 1.20 -24.99
N GLY A 84 21.84 -0.06 -25.16
CA GLY A 84 22.41 -0.97 -26.15
C GLY A 84 22.35 -0.56 -27.62
N GLU A 85 23.26 -1.15 -28.37
CA GLU A 85 23.10 -1.52 -29.77
C GLU A 85 23.26 -3.04 -29.86
N LEU A 86 22.21 -3.70 -30.33
CA LEU A 86 22.30 -5.01 -30.96
C LEU A 86 23.12 -4.88 -32.25
N SER A 87 24.01 -5.85 -32.51
CA SER A 87 24.23 -6.57 -33.79
C SER A 87 25.54 -7.35 -33.62
N ALA A 88 25.53 -8.69 -33.53
CA ALA A 88 25.35 -9.63 -34.64
C ALA A 88 26.38 -9.40 -35.75
N GLY A 89 27.29 -10.36 -35.92
CA GLY A 89 28.23 -10.45 -37.04
C GLY A 89 29.68 -10.55 -36.61
#